data_AF-A0A9Q7BBA3-F1
#
_entry.id   AF-A0A9Q7BBA3-F1
#
_cell.length_a   1.000
_cell.length_b   1.000
_cell.length_c   1.000
_cell.angle_alpha   90.00
_cell.angle_beta   90.00
_cell.angle_gamma   90.00
#
_symmetry.space_group_name_H-M   'P 1'
#
loop_
_entity.id
_entity.type
_entity.pdbx_description
1 polymer ?
#
loop_
_entity_poly.entity_id
_entity_poly.type
_entity_poly.pdbx_seq_one_letter_code
_entity_poly.pdbx_strand_id
1 'polypeptide(L)'
;MSGFTLSDLEKIVDHRSRAGAEESWTAKLVAGGQAKAAKKLGEEAIEAVMAAVVNDRENLTYEAADLLYHLMVVLKIAEIPLNDVLAELERRTLQSGLTEKAGRQSS
;
A
#
# COMPACT_ATOMS: atom_id res chain seq x y z
N MET A 1 -19.62 -3.18 -7.55
CA MET A 1 -18.31 -2.69 -7.07
C MET A 1 -18.11 -3.23 -5.66
N SER A 2 -16.88 -3.63 -5.30
CA SER A 2 -16.59 -4.04 -3.93
C SER A 2 -16.77 -2.85 -2.99
N GLY A 3 -17.35 -3.06 -1.82
CA GLY A 3 -17.40 -2.05 -0.74
C GLY A 3 -16.14 -2.04 0.13
N PHE A 4 -15.17 -2.90 -0.16
CA PHE A 4 -13.92 -3.03 0.59
C PHE A 4 -12.99 -1.83 0.33
N THR A 5 -12.44 -1.27 1.41
CA THR A 5 -11.60 -0.07 1.37
C THR A 5 -10.20 -0.33 1.95
N LEU A 6 -9.26 0.58 1.69
CA LEU A 6 -7.94 0.56 2.35
C LEU A 6 -8.06 0.75 3.87
N SER A 7 -9.08 1.47 4.34
CA SER A 7 -9.35 1.58 5.78
C SER A 7 -9.81 0.26 6.41
N ASP A 8 -10.54 -0.57 5.66
CA ASP A 8 -10.87 -1.94 6.12
C ASP A 8 -9.61 -2.81 6.17
N LEU A 9 -8.75 -2.68 5.16
CA LEU A 9 -7.46 -3.37 5.13
C LEU A 9 -6.55 -2.96 6.30
N GLU A 10 -6.44 -1.66 6.61
CA GLU A 10 -5.68 -1.15 7.76
C GLU A 10 -6.16 -1.77 9.08
N LYS A 11 -7.49 -1.80 9.30
CA LYS A 11 -8.09 -2.44 10.49
C LYS A 11 -7.79 -3.94 10.55
N ILE A 12 -7.85 -4.63 9.42
CA ILE A 12 -7.52 -6.07 9.34
C ILE A 12 -6.06 -6.31 9.68
N VAL A 13 -5.14 -5.50 9.12
CA VAL A 13 -3.70 -5.60 9.40
C VAL A 13 -3.42 -5.29 10.87
N ASP A 14 -4.00 -4.24 11.43
CA ASP A 14 -3.87 -3.90 12.85
C ASP A 14 -4.38 -5.03 13.74
N HIS A 15 -5.56 -5.59 13.47
CA HIS A 15 -6.10 -6.71 14.23
C HIS A 15 -5.17 -7.94 14.14
N ARG A 16 -4.77 -8.34 12.92
CA ARG A 16 -3.91 -9.50 12.68
C ARG A 16 -2.49 -9.33 13.21
N SER A 17 -2.00 -8.09 13.37
CA SER A 17 -0.69 -7.80 13.94
C SER A 17 -0.59 -8.10 15.44
N ARG A 18 -1.74 -8.13 16.13
CA ARG A 18 -1.85 -8.36 17.58
C ARG A 18 -2.09 -9.83 17.92
N ALA A 19 -2.38 -10.67 16.93
CA ALA A 19 -2.52 -12.10 17.11
C ALA A 19 -1.16 -12.77 17.44
N GLY A 20 -1.18 -14.01 17.95
CA GLY A 20 0.05 -14.76 18.15
C GLY A 20 0.81 -14.94 16.84
N ALA A 21 2.15 -14.88 16.88
CA ALA A 21 2.97 -15.01 15.67
C ALA A 21 2.71 -16.34 14.94
N GLU A 22 2.36 -17.42 15.64
CA GLU A 22 2.03 -18.71 14.99
C GLU A 22 0.64 -18.75 14.33
N GLU A 23 -0.22 -17.79 14.64
CA GLU A 23 -1.62 -17.76 14.20
C GLU A 23 -1.87 -16.84 13.00
N SER A 24 -0.91 -15.95 12.69
CA SER A 24 -1.10 -14.89 11.70
C SER A 24 0.19 -14.60 10.93
N TRP A 25 0.12 -14.67 9.60
CA TRP A 25 1.22 -14.25 8.73
C TRP A 25 1.62 -12.78 8.99
N THR A 26 0.65 -11.90 9.22
CA THR A 26 0.91 -10.50 9.59
C THR A 26 1.72 -10.40 10.87
N ALA A 27 1.37 -11.19 11.90
CA ALA A 27 2.12 -11.20 13.15
C ALA A 27 3.56 -11.70 12.93
N LYS A 28 3.80 -12.69 12.03
CA LYS A 28 5.14 -13.16 11.65
C LYS A 28 5.98 -12.09 10.94
N LEU A 29 5.35 -11.21 10.16
CA LEU A 29 6.02 -10.09 9.50
C LEU A 29 6.36 -9.00 10.52
N VAL A 30 5.39 -8.62 11.36
CA VAL A 30 5.56 -7.60 12.40
C VAL A 30 6.63 -8.03 13.41
N ALA A 31 6.59 -9.27 13.88
CA ALA A 31 7.63 -9.82 14.77
C ALA A 31 9.02 -9.87 14.10
N GLY A 32 9.08 -9.98 12.77
CA GLY A 32 10.32 -9.92 12.01
C GLY A 32 10.83 -8.49 11.74
N GLY A 33 10.07 -7.47 12.12
CA GLY A 33 10.43 -6.07 12.04
C GLY A 33 10.45 -5.49 10.62
N GLN A 34 10.82 -4.20 10.56
CA GLN A 34 10.69 -3.36 9.38
C GLN A 34 11.45 -3.91 8.17
N ALA A 35 12.68 -4.41 8.36
CA ALA A 35 13.51 -4.90 7.27
C ALA A 35 12.88 -6.12 6.56
N LYS A 36 12.28 -7.05 7.33
CA LYS A 36 11.62 -8.23 6.77
C LYS A 36 10.35 -7.84 6.00
N ALA A 37 9.54 -6.96 6.58
CA ALA A 37 8.32 -6.49 5.92
C ALA A 37 8.62 -5.70 4.64
N ALA A 38 9.61 -4.79 4.69
CA ALA A 38 10.03 -4.00 3.53
C ALA A 38 10.64 -4.86 2.41
N LYS A 39 11.38 -5.93 2.77
CA LYS A 39 11.85 -6.90 1.78
C LYS A 39 10.68 -7.53 1.02
N LYS A 40 9.65 -8.00 1.73
CA LYS A 40 8.48 -8.63 1.09
C LYS A 40 7.71 -7.62 0.23
N LEU A 41 7.51 -6.40 0.71
CA LEU A 41 6.95 -5.30 -0.10
C LEU A 41 7.74 -5.09 -1.42
N GLY A 42 9.08 -5.16 -1.36
CA GLY A 42 9.93 -5.06 -2.54
C GLY A 42 9.78 -6.21 -3.52
N GLU A 43 9.58 -7.45 -3.02
CA GLU A 43 9.28 -8.62 -3.85
C GLU A 43 7.97 -8.41 -4.63
N GLU A 44 6.88 -8.05 -3.94
CA GLU A 44 5.57 -7.80 -4.59
C GLU A 44 5.63 -6.68 -5.63
N ALA A 45 6.42 -5.63 -5.36
CA ALA A 45 6.58 -4.52 -6.29
C ALA A 45 7.23 -4.97 -7.61
N ILE A 46 8.22 -5.86 -7.53
CA ILE A 46 8.88 -6.42 -8.70
C ILE A 46 7.94 -7.38 -9.44
N GLU A 47 7.18 -8.21 -8.71
CA GLU A 47 6.19 -9.13 -9.29
C GLU A 47 5.07 -8.36 -10.03
N ALA A 48 4.54 -7.29 -9.44
CA ALA A 48 3.57 -6.41 -10.10
C ALA A 48 4.15 -5.76 -11.37
N VAL A 49 5.39 -5.29 -11.33
CA VAL A 49 6.07 -4.73 -12.52
C VAL A 49 6.22 -5.79 -13.61
N MET A 50 6.64 -7.00 -13.26
CA MET A 50 6.81 -8.08 -14.24
C MET A 50 5.46 -8.45 -14.88
N ALA A 51 4.40 -8.60 -14.09
CA ALA A 51 3.05 -8.88 -14.58
C ALA A 51 2.55 -7.79 -15.55
N ALA A 52 2.80 -6.52 -15.23
CA ALA A 52 2.47 -5.40 -16.11
C ALA A 52 3.25 -5.44 -17.43
N VAL A 53 4.55 -5.74 -17.39
CA VAL A 53 5.42 -5.79 -18.59
C VAL A 53 4.95 -6.86 -19.58
N VAL A 54 4.49 -8.02 -19.08
CA VAL A 54 3.98 -9.10 -19.93
C VAL A 54 2.49 -8.97 -20.24
N ASN A 55 1.84 -7.89 -19.80
CA ASN A 55 0.41 -7.61 -19.94
C ASN A 55 -0.49 -8.72 -19.36
N ASP A 56 -0.04 -9.37 -18.28
CA ASP A 56 -0.82 -10.32 -17.50
C ASP A 56 -1.70 -9.57 -16.50
N ARG A 57 -2.93 -9.31 -16.91
CA ARG A 57 -3.89 -8.50 -16.14
C ARG A 57 -4.38 -9.21 -14.87
N GLU A 58 -4.47 -10.54 -14.92
CA GLU A 58 -4.92 -11.31 -13.77
C GLU A 58 -3.82 -11.30 -12.72
N ASN A 59 -2.58 -11.64 -13.10
CA ASN A 59 -1.47 -11.61 -12.15
C ASN A 59 -1.22 -10.19 -11.63
N LEU A 60 -1.27 -9.17 -12.48
CA LEU A 60 -1.13 -7.78 -12.04
C LEU A 60 -2.18 -7.39 -10.99
N THR A 61 -3.40 -7.92 -11.07
CA THR A 61 -4.43 -7.66 -10.06
C THR A 61 -4.07 -8.30 -8.72
N TYR A 62 -3.55 -9.54 -8.73
CA TYR A 62 -3.09 -10.22 -7.53
C TYR A 62 -1.89 -9.52 -6.90
N GLU A 63 -0.82 -9.25 -7.66
CA GLU A 63 0.39 -8.63 -7.11
C GLU A 63 0.15 -7.19 -6.64
N ALA A 64 -0.75 -6.44 -7.29
CA ALA A 64 -1.12 -5.12 -6.82
C ALA A 64 -1.87 -5.18 -5.47
N ALA A 65 -2.70 -6.21 -5.25
CA ALA A 65 -3.37 -6.41 -3.97
C ALA A 65 -2.37 -6.78 -2.87
N ASP A 66 -1.42 -7.67 -3.16
CA ASP A 66 -0.37 -8.07 -2.20
C ASP A 66 0.60 -6.92 -1.91
N LEU A 67 0.95 -6.10 -2.90
CA LEU A 67 1.70 -4.87 -2.72
C LEU A 67 1.02 -3.92 -1.74
N LEU A 68 -0.29 -3.67 -1.90
CA LEU A 68 -1.06 -2.81 -0.98
C LEU A 68 -1.12 -3.41 0.42
N TYR A 69 -1.31 -4.74 0.54
CA TYR A 69 -1.30 -5.44 1.82
C TYR A 69 0.05 -5.27 2.54
N HIS A 70 1.15 -5.56 1.85
CA HIS A 70 2.48 -5.45 2.41
C HIS A 70 2.87 -4.02 2.74
N LEU A 71 2.37 -3.03 1.97
CA LEU A 71 2.53 -1.62 2.31
C LEU A 71 1.85 -1.30 3.64
N MET A 72 0.61 -1.76 3.86
CA MET A 72 -0.08 -1.55 5.14
C MET A 72 0.67 -2.19 6.32
N VAL A 73 1.30 -3.36 6.13
CA VAL A 73 2.14 -3.98 7.17
C VAL A 73 3.37 -3.12 7.48
N VAL A 74 4.05 -2.60 6.46
CA VAL A 74 5.21 -1.71 6.62
C VAL A 74 4.84 -0.42 7.34
N LEU A 75 3.70 0.19 6.98
CA LEU A 75 3.19 1.39 7.65
C LEU A 75 2.82 1.11 9.12
N LYS A 76 2.20 -0.05 9.38
CA LYS A 76 1.85 -0.48 10.74
C LYS A 76 3.07 -0.61 11.65
N ILE A 77 4.17 -1.20 11.15
CA ILE A 77 5.42 -1.35 11.92
C ILE A 77 6.10 0.00 12.12
N ALA A 78 6.03 0.89 11.12
CA ALA A 78 6.56 2.25 11.20
C ALA A 78 5.70 3.23 12.02
N GLU A 79 4.55 2.77 12.55
CA GLU A 79 3.57 3.59 13.27
C GLU A 79 3.06 4.78 12.45
N ILE A 80 2.95 4.63 11.13
CA ILE A 80 2.41 5.64 10.22
C ILE A 80 0.94 5.31 9.92
N PRO A 81 -0.01 6.17 10.29
CA PRO A 81 -1.43 6.00 9.95
C PRO A 81 -1.66 6.04 8.43
N LEU A 82 -2.57 5.21 7.91
CA LEU A 82 -3.00 5.28 6.51
C LEU A 82 -3.51 6.70 6.16
N ASN A 83 -4.17 7.37 7.11
CA ASN A 83 -4.69 8.72 6.90
C ASN A 83 -3.60 9.73 6.49
N ASP A 84 -2.37 9.59 7.01
CA ASP A 84 -1.27 10.48 6.64
C ASP A 84 -0.83 10.26 5.20
N VAL A 85 -0.84 8.99 4.74
CA VAL A 85 -0.57 8.64 3.34
C VAL A 85 -1.68 9.17 2.42
N LEU A 86 -2.95 9.02 2.81
CA LEU A 86 -4.09 9.53 2.04
C LEU A 86 -4.08 11.05 1.96
N ALA A 87 -3.75 11.75 3.05
CA ALA A 87 -3.61 13.21 3.07
C ALA A 87 -2.49 13.67 2.12
N GLU A 88 -1.36 12.96 2.08
CA GLU A 88 -0.29 13.26 1.13
C GLU A 88 -0.72 13.01 -0.33
N LEU A 89 -1.46 11.94 -0.60
CA LEU A 89 -2.03 11.67 -1.92
C LEU A 89 -3.02 12.76 -2.36
N GLU A 90 -3.91 13.20 -1.46
CA GLU A 90 -4.82 14.32 -1.69
C GLU A 90 -4.04 15.60 -2.01
N ARG A 91 -3.02 15.93 -1.21
CA ARG A 91 -2.17 17.10 -1.43
C ARG A 91 -1.51 17.08 -2.82
N ARG A 92 -0.95 15.93 -3.23
CA ARG A 92 -0.28 15.77 -4.54
C ARG A 92 -1.25 15.90 -5.72
N THR A 93 -2.45 15.34 -5.59
CA THR A 93 -3.46 15.35 -6.66
C THR A 93 -4.16 16.70 -6.81
N LEU A 94 -4.30 17.48 -5.73
CA LEU A 94 -4.77 18.85 -5.80
C LEU A 94 -3.72 19.79 -6.43
N GLN A 95 -2.43 19.57 -6.17
CA GLN A 95 -1.35 20.39 -6.72
C GLN A 95 -1.19 20.22 -8.24
N SER A 96 -1.28 18.99 -8.78
CA SER A 96 -1.20 18.80 -10.23
C SER A 96 -2.32 19.51 -10.99
N GLY A 97 -3.54 19.58 -10.44
CA GLY A 97 -4.67 20.29 -11.06
C GLY A 97 -4.64 21.83 -10.97
N LEU A 98 -4.01 22.40 -9.93
CA LEU A 98 -3.92 23.85 -9.72
C LEU A 98 -2.71 24.49 -10.42
N THR A 99 -1.56 23.81 -10.42
CA THR A 99 -0.34 24.29 -11.09
C THR A 99 -0.51 24.32 -12.60
N GLU A 100 -1.30 23.39 -13.18
CA GLU A 100 -1.66 23.39 -14.60
C GLU A 100 -2.66 24.50 -14.99
N LYS A 101 -3.56 24.91 -14.08
CA LYS A 101 -4.51 26.02 -14.33
C LYS A 101 -3.85 27.40 -14.23
N ALA A 102 -2.91 27.59 -13.32
CA ALA A 102 -2.15 28.84 -13.18
C ALA A 102 -1.23 29.12 -14.39
N GLY A 103 -0.76 28.07 -15.08
CA GLY A 103 0.00 28.20 -16.33
C GLY A 103 -0.83 28.66 -17.53
N ARG A 104 -2.15 28.42 -17.55
CA ARG A 104 -3.03 28.77 -18.70
C ARG A 104 -3.59 30.19 -18.67
N GLN A 105 -3.64 30.84 -17.50
CA GLN A 105 -4.12 32.23 -17.39
C GLN A 105 -3.00 33.26 -17.56
N SER A 106 -1.76 32.79 -17.68
CA SER A 106 -0.55 33.60 -17.86
C SER A 106 -0.02 33.57 -19.30
N SER A 107 -0.81 33.10 -20.27
CA SER A 107 -0.43 32.97 -21.70
C SER A 107 -1.48 33.57 -22.62
#